data_AF-V2Q235-F1
#
_entry.id   AF-V2Q235-F1
#
_cell.length_a   1.000
_cell.length_b   1.000
_cell.length_c   1.000
_cell.angle_alpha   90.00
_cell.angle_beta   90.00
_cell.angle_gamma   90.00
#
_symmetry.space_group_name_H-M   'P 1'
#
loop_
_entity.id
_entity.type
_entity.pdbx_description
1 polymer ?
#
loop_
_entity_poly.entity_id
_entity_poly.type
_entity_poly.pdbx_seq_one_letter_code
_entity_poly.pdbx_strand_id
1 'polypeptide(L)'
;MKNFYITTVCIILLSISSGCSLTNYHIDNSLTLENAAALTVKNTPNLCSYRGRAVVNLEEQQSISFSVLLNKKCNDDALINVLGALNNPLASIRYENKKLEVQTRSNQNSEDIKKIADKSIFHIISFFKTPQRVPNASSYTITFSNSSYIFTEKDGTKLYADDKFRLYKYIYGNITSEYLWDKDDNILKAITVTAPEGKVTVKFLNKTGWSSK
;
A
#
# COMPACT_ATOMS: atom_id res chain seq x y z
N MET A 1 -50.37 -43.82 9.63
CA MET A 1 -49.67 -42.76 10.38
C MET A 1 -48.15 -42.87 10.22
N LYS A 2 -47.62 -42.70 9.00
CA LYS A 2 -46.16 -42.67 8.72
C LYS A 2 -45.78 -41.57 7.72
N ASN A 3 -46.71 -41.20 6.83
CA ASN A 3 -46.49 -40.14 5.83
C ASN A 3 -46.68 -38.71 6.35
N PHE A 4 -47.11 -38.51 7.60
CA PHE A 4 -47.24 -37.18 8.19
C PHE A 4 -45.98 -36.69 8.89
N TYR A 5 -45.05 -37.61 9.24
CA TYR A 5 -43.80 -37.26 9.92
C TYR A 5 -42.67 -36.87 8.96
N ILE A 6 -42.72 -37.33 7.70
CA ILE A 6 -41.66 -37.04 6.72
C ILE A 6 -41.80 -35.61 6.16
N THR A 7 -43.03 -35.11 5.98
CA THR A 7 -43.29 -33.75 5.49
C THR A 7 -42.97 -32.67 6.51
N THR A 8 -43.16 -32.93 7.81
CA THR A 8 -42.85 -31.94 8.86
C THR A 8 -41.34 -31.78 9.10
N VAL A 9 -40.55 -32.84 8.88
CA VAL A 9 -39.09 -32.79 9.04
C VAL A 9 -38.42 -32.01 7.89
N CYS A 10 -38.94 -32.08 6.66
CA CYS A 10 -38.40 -31.31 5.53
C CYS A 10 -38.63 -29.79 5.65
N ILE A 11 -39.71 -29.33 6.30
CA ILE A 11 -40.00 -27.89 6.43
C ILE A 11 -39.12 -27.23 7.52
N ILE A 12 -38.72 -27.99 8.55
CA ILE A 12 -37.82 -27.50 9.60
C ILE A 12 -36.36 -27.49 9.12
N LEU A 13 -35.97 -28.35 8.18
CA LEU A 13 -34.63 -28.33 7.57
C LEU A 13 -34.44 -27.24 6.49
N LEU A 14 -35.53 -26.77 5.86
CA LEU A 14 -35.49 -25.70 4.86
C LEU A 14 -35.55 -24.28 5.45
N SER A 15 -35.76 -24.14 6.76
CA SER A 15 -35.80 -22.84 7.46
C SER A 15 -34.48 -22.44 8.14
N ILE A 16 -33.43 -23.25 8.03
CA ILE A 16 -32.09 -22.96 8.60
C ILE A 16 -31.13 -22.37 7.55
N SER A 17 -31.51 -22.34 6.26
CA SER A 17 -30.65 -21.79 5.19
C SER A 17 -31.05 -20.39 4.69
N SER A 18 -31.98 -19.69 5.35
CA SER A 18 -32.28 -18.27 5.08
C SER A 18 -31.56 -17.31 6.03
N GLY A 19 -30.58 -17.81 6.79
CA GLY A 19 -29.58 -16.99 7.44
C GLY A 19 -28.58 -16.44 6.43
N CYS A 20 -29.03 -15.66 5.44
CA CYS A 20 -28.20 -14.59 4.93
C CYS A 20 -27.86 -13.74 6.16
N SER A 21 -26.68 -13.95 6.73
CA SER A 21 -26.10 -12.98 7.63
C SER A 21 -25.93 -11.72 6.79
N LEU A 22 -26.94 -10.87 6.78
CA LEU A 22 -26.70 -9.44 6.83
C LEU A 22 -25.79 -9.29 8.04
N THR A 23 -24.49 -9.25 7.79
CA THR A 23 -23.51 -8.70 8.71
C THR A 23 -24.08 -7.35 9.09
N ASN A 24 -24.76 -7.30 10.23
CA ASN A 24 -25.17 -6.06 10.85
C ASN A 24 -23.87 -5.32 11.05
N TYR A 25 -23.62 -4.35 10.17
CA TYR A 25 -22.49 -3.46 10.28
C TYR A 25 -22.53 -2.89 11.69
N HIS A 26 -21.49 -3.18 12.47
CA HIS A 26 -21.33 -2.59 13.78
C HIS A 26 -20.96 -1.13 13.53
N ILE A 27 -21.95 -0.29 13.30
CA ILE A 27 -21.78 1.16 13.37
C ILE A 27 -21.64 1.43 14.86
N ASP A 28 -20.39 1.46 15.32
CA ASP A 28 -20.08 1.95 16.64
C ASP A 28 -20.44 3.43 16.69
N ASN A 29 -21.59 3.74 17.29
CA ASN A 29 -22.09 5.11 17.44
C ASN A 29 -21.18 6.01 18.28
N SER A 30 -20.09 5.46 18.86
CA SER A 30 -19.04 6.23 19.55
C SER A 30 -17.94 6.75 18.62
N LEU A 31 -17.92 6.32 17.34
CA LEU A 31 -16.85 6.68 16.42
C LEU A 31 -17.06 8.07 15.81
N THR A 32 -16.41 9.08 16.39
CA THR A 32 -16.36 10.43 15.81
C THR A 32 -15.37 10.50 14.64
N LEU A 33 -15.48 11.57 13.84
CA LEU A 33 -14.54 11.87 12.75
C LEU A 33 -13.10 11.98 13.27
N GLU A 34 -12.89 12.62 14.42
CA GLU A 34 -11.60 12.75 15.08
C GLU A 34 -11.05 11.39 15.50
N ASN A 35 -11.89 10.52 16.08
CA ASN A 35 -11.48 9.19 16.52
C ASN A 35 -11.11 8.31 15.32
N ALA A 36 -11.89 8.33 14.24
CA ALA A 36 -11.60 7.57 13.03
C ALA A 36 -10.31 8.03 12.35
N ALA A 37 -10.09 9.35 12.25
CA ALA A 37 -8.85 9.90 11.71
C ALA A 37 -7.65 9.51 12.59
N ALA A 38 -7.77 9.65 13.92
CA ALA A 38 -6.71 9.28 14.85
C ALA A 38 -6.36 7.78 14.82
N LEU A 39 -7.37 6.91 14.74
CA LEU A 39 -7.16 5.46 14.58
C LEU A 39 -6.49 5.13 13.25
N THR A 40 -6.85 5.85 12.18
CA THR A 40 -6.21 5.69 10.87
C THR A 40 -4.73 6.06 10.92
N VAL A 41 -4.39 7.19 11.54
CA VAL A 41 -3.01 7.62 11.78
C VAL A 41 -2.24 6.58 12.60
N LYS A 42 -2.87 6.05 13.66
CA LYS A 42 -2.26 5.05 14.56
C LYS A 42 -1.98 3.73 13.84
N ASN A 43 -2.91 3.25 13.04
CA ASN A 43 -2.86 1.91 12.43
C ASN A 43 -2.21 1.90 11.05
N THR A 44 -1.92 3.08 10.49
CA THR A 44 -1.24 3.21 9.19
C THR A 44 0.16 3.81 9.40
N PRO A 45 1.19 2.99 9.67
CA PRO A 45 2.54 3.49 9.92
C PRO A 45 3.10 4.25 8.71
N ASN A 46 3.54 5.48 8.95
CA ASN A 46 4.32 6.26 7.97
C ASN A 46 5.70 5.60 7.78
N LEU A 47 5.95 5.06 6.59
CA LEU A 47 7.26 4.50 6.23
C LEU A 47 8.24 5.60 5.80
N CYS A 48 8.41 6.67 6.59
CA CYS A 48 9.30 7.78 6.20
C CYS A 48 10.79 7.41 6.21
N SER A 49 11.18 6.43 7.04
CA SER A 49 12.50 5.82 7.02
C SER A 49 12.37 4.33 6.76
N TYR A 50 13.15 3.84 5.81
CA TYR A 50 13.16 2.44 5.44
C TYR A 50 14.57 2.00 5.08
N ARG A 51 15.06 0.98 5.77
CA ARG A 51 16.24 0.22 5.38
C ARG A 51 15.81 -1.21 5.13
N GLY A 52 16.04 -1.72 3.93
CA GLY A 52 15.62 -3.08 3.58
C GLY A 52 15.80 -3.40 2.12
N ARG A 53 15.40 -4.62 1.76
CA ARG A 53 15.33 -5.06 0.38
C ARG A 53 13.90 -4.92 -0.14
N ALA A 54 13.77 -4.57 -1.42
CA ALA A 54 12.48 -4.52 -2.10
C ALA A 54 12.62 -5.06 -3.53
N VAL A 55 11.49 -5.49 -4.10
CA VAL A 55 11.36 -5.79 -5.53
C VAL A 55 10.48 -4.71 -6.13
N VAL A 56 10.98 -4.04 -7.16
CA VAL A 56 10.25 -3.01 -7.90
C VAL A 56 9.82 -3.60 -9.23
N ASN A 57 8.53 -3.48 -9.55
CA ASN A 57 7.97 -3.84 -10.84
C ASN A 57 7.42 -2.57 -11.50
N LEU A 58 7.86 -2.30 -12.72
CA LEU A 58 7.40 -1.20 -13.56
C LEU A 58 6.57 -1.79 -14.71
N GLU A 59 5.34 -1.35 -14.85
CA GLU A 59 4.41 -1.72 -15.91
C GLU A 59 4.16 -0.47 -16.78
N GLU A 60 4.97 -0.33 -17.84
CA GLU A 60 4.72 0.59 -18.96
C GLU A 60 4.39 -0.25 -20.23
N GLN A 61 5.08 -0.03 -21.35
CA GLN A 61 4.97 -0.86 -22.57
C GLN A 61 5.59 -2.25 -22.39
N GLN A 62 6.52 -2.40 -21.44
CA GLN A 62 7.15 -3.66 -21.06
C GLN A 62 7.21 -3.76 -19.53
N SER A 63 7.07 -4.98 -19.00
CA SER A 63 7.18 -5.22 -17.57
C SER A 63 8.64 -5.42 -17.18
N ILE A 64 9.16 -4.57 -16.30
CA ILE A 64 10.54 -4.66 -15.80
C ILE A 64 10.50 -4.91 -14.30
N SER A 65 11.24 -5.94 -13.84
CA SER A 65 11.37 -6.28 -12.42
C SER A 65 12.83 -6.28 -11.98
N PHE A 66 13.12 -5.61 -10.87
CA PHE A 66 14.46 -5.60 -10.29
C PHE A 66 14.43 -5.56 -8.76
N SER A 67 15.49 -6.11 -8.16
CA SER A 67 15.70 -6.02 -6.70
C SER A 67 16.49 -4.76 -6.36
N VAL A 68 16.14 -4.13 -5.23
CA VAL A 68 16.87 -2.99 -4.69
C VAL A 68 17.22 -3.20 -3.22
N LEU A 69 18.39 -2.73 -2.81
CA LEU A 69 18.67 -2.40 -1.41
C LEU A 69 18.41 -0.91 -1.23
N LEU A 70 17.45 -0.58 -0.37
CA LEU A 70 17.07 0.77 -0.05
C LEU A 70 17.55 1.15 1.34
N ASN A 71 18.09 2.37 1.45
CA ASN A 71 18.30 3.09 2.69
C ASN A 71 17.73 4.50 2.56
N LYS A 72 16.51 4.71 3.06
CA LYS A 72 15.75 5.97 3.05
C LYS A 72 15.71 6.57 4.46
N LYS A 73 16.02 7.86 4.56
CA LYS A 73 15.84 8.69 5.77
C LYS A 73 14.54 9.48 5.67
N CYS A 74 13.99 9.99 6.77
CA CYS A 74 12.73 10.75 6.73
C CYS A 74 12.82 12.11 6.01
N ASN A 75 14.01 12.70 5.85
CA ASN A 75 14.27 13.97 5.18
C ASN A 75 14.45 13.87 3.65
N ASP A 76 13.76 12.92 3.02
CA ASP A 76 13.83 12.65 1.58
C ASP A 76 15.12 12.04 1.04
N ASP A 77 16.21 12.04 1.81
CA ASP A 77 17.47 11.44 1.40
C ASP A 77 17.36 9.92 1.23
N ALA A 78 17.83 9.41 0.10
CA ALA A 78 17.76 7.99 -0.25
C ALA A 78 19.04 7.49 -0.92
N LEU A 79 19.49 6.31 -0.51
CA LEU A 79 20.48 5.52 -1.22
C LEU A 79 19.83 4.22 -1.71
N ILE A 80 19.84 4.02 -3.01
CA ILE A 80 19.21 2.88 -3.69
C ILE A 80 20.29 2.14 -4.48
N ASN A 81 20.57 0.89 -4.10
CA ASN A 81 21.44 0.03 -4.88
C ASN A 81 20.58 -0.92 -5.71
N VAL A 82 20.63 -0.78 -7.03
CA VAL A 82 19.98 -1.69 -7.97
C VAL A 82 20.81 -2.96 -8.06
N LEU A 83 20.18 -4.10 -7.82
CA LEU A 83 20.83 -5.39 -7.78
C LEU A 83 20.57 -6.18 -9.06
N GLY A 84 21.62 -6.79 -9.60
CA GLY A 84 21.56 -7.75 -10.69
C GLY A 84 21.42 -9.19 -10.19
N ALA A 85 21.69 -10.13 -11.08
CA ALA A 85 21.78 -11.55 -10.74
C ALA A 85 22.76 -11.77 -9.56
N LEU A 86 22.42 -12.69 -8.66
CA LEU A 86 23.19 -13.03 -7.46
C LEU A 86 23.39 -11.87 -6.46
N ASN A 87 22.53 -10.84 -6.50
CA ASN A 87 22.56 -9.67 -5.62
C ASN A 87 23.81 -8.77 -5.78
N ASN A 88 24.52 -8.86 -6.91
CA ASN A 88 25.62 -7.94 -7.20
C ASN A 88 25.07 -6.54 -7.54
N PRO A 89 25.58 -5.45 -6.95
CA PRO A 89 25.10 -4.11 -7.26
C PRO A 89 25.52 -3.72 -8.69
N LEU A 90 24.54 -3.34 -9.52
CA LEU A 90 24.74 -2.87 -10.89
C LEU A 90 24.82 -1.35 -10.98
N ALA A 91 24.05 -0.68 -10.13
CA ALA A 91 24.04 0.76 -10.01
C ALA A 91 23.71 1.21 -8.59
N SER A 92 24.17 2.41 -8.27
CA SER A 92 23.89 3.12 -7.05
C SER A 92 23.25 4.45 -7.41
N ILE A 93 22.12 4.75 -6.79
CA ILE A 93 21.38 5.98 -6.97
C ILE A 93 21.32 6.68 -5.62
N ARG A 94 21.92 7.86 -5.55
CA ARG A 94 21.93 8.71 -4.36
C ARG A 94 21.08 9.94 -4.63
N TYR A 95 20.06 10.13 -3.81
CA TYR A 95 19.26 11.34 -3.79
C TYR A 95 19.50 12.02 -2.45
N GLU A 96 20.25 13.11 -2.44
CA GLU A 96 20.58 13.86 -1.22
C GLU A 96 20.50 15.36 -1.49
N ASN A 97 19.90 16.11 -0.57
CA ASN A 97 19.76 17.57 -0.72
C ASN A 97 19.12 17.99 -2.07
N LYS A 98 18.12 17.23 -2.52
CA LYS A 98 17.44 17.38 -3.82
C LYS A 98 18.32 17.18 -5.06
N LYS A 99 19.54 16.67 -4.90
CA LYS A 99 20.44 16.32 -5.99
C LYS A 99 20.41 14.82 -6.23
N LEU A 100 20.18 14.43 -7.47
CA LEU A 100 20.22 13.05 -7.93
C LEU A 100 21.59 12.75 -8.52
N GLU A 101 22.23 11.70 -8.02
CA GLU A 101 23.46 11.15 -8.58
C GLU A 101 23.27 9.67 -8.88
N VAL A 102 23.65 9.25 -10.09
CA VAL A 102 23.56 7.85 -10.54
C VAL A 102 24.96 7.36 -10.90
N GLN A 103 25.41 6.30 -10.24
CA GLN A 103 26.67 5.63 -10.51
C GLN A 103 26.38 4.24 -11.07
N THR A 104 27.01 3.87 -12.18
CA THR A 104 26.83 2.56 -12.83
C THR A 104 28.18 1.84 -12.92
N ARG A 105 28.19 0.51 -12.80
CA ARG A 105 29.44 -0.27 -12.88
C ARG A 105 29.95 -0.52 -14.31
N SER A 106 29.10 -0.41 -15.33
CA SER A 106 29.51 -0.58 -16.73
C SER A 106 28.70 0.29 -17.69
N ASN A 107 29.32 0.65 -18.82
CA ASN A 107 28.67 1.45 -19.87
C ASN A 107 27.51 0.70 -20.54
N GLN A 108 27.60 -0.63 -20.67
CA GLN A 108 26.59 -1.49 -21.32
C GLN A 108 25.25 -1.50 -20.57
N ASN A 109 25.25 -1.41 -19.24
CA ASN A 109 24.02 -1.39 -18.45
C ASN A 109 23.55 0.04 -18.13
N SER A 110 24.23 1.06 -18.65
CA SER A 110 23.99 2.44 -18.24
C SER A 110 22.69 3.01 -18.83
N GLU A 111 22.28 2.63 -20.03
CA GLU A 111 21.11 3.23 -20.69
C GLU A 111 19.78 2.77 -20.08
N ASP A 112 19.59 1.48 -19.84
CA ASP A 112 18.36 0.96 -19.22
C ASP A 112 18.24 1.39 -17.76
N ILE A 113 19.37 1.42 -17.03
CA ILE A 113 19.41 1.92 -15.66
C ILE A 113 19.16 3.43 -15.63
N LYS A 114 19.67 4.21 -16.59
CA LYS A 114 19.36 5.65 -16.71
C LYS A 114 17.89 5.87 -17.01
N LYS A 115 17.26 5.08 -17.89
CA LYS A 115 15.81 5.17 -18.14
C LYS A 115 14.98 4.89 -16.89
N ILE A 116 15.34 3.87 -16.10
CA ILE A 116 14.71 3.57 -14.80
C ILE A 116 14.95 4.71 -13.80
N ALA A 117 16.16 5.29 -13.78
CA ALA A 117 16.52 6.36 -12.88
C ALA A 117 15.78 7.67 -13.22
N ASP A 118 15.77 8.10 -14.47
CA ASP A 118 15.24 9.40 -14.89
C ASP A 118 13.71 9.47 -14.75
N LYS A 119 12.99 8.38 -15.03
CA LYS A 119 11.52 8.37 -14.96
C LYS A 119 10.97 7.84 -13.66
N SER A 120 11.57 6.79 -13.10
CA SER A 120 10.93 6.02 -12.04
C SER A 120 11.52 6.27 -10.67
N ILE A 121 12.76 6.80 -10.54
CA ILE A 121 13.39 6.89 -9.22
C ILE A 121 12.70 7.89 -8.30
N PHE A 122 12.22 9.01 -8.85
CA PHE A 122 11.46 9.98 -8.07
C PHE A 122 10.17 9.33 -7.53
N HIS A 123 9.47 8.57 -8.37
CA HIS A 123 8.30 7.81 -7.96
C HIS A 123 8.64 6.75 -6.91
N ILE A 124 9.71 5.98 -7.12
CA ILE A 124 10.24 4.98 -6.17
C ILE A 124 10.54 5.63 -4.81
N ILE A 125 11.30 6.73 -4.77
CA ILE A 125 11.60 7.47 -3.53
C ILE A 125 10.31 8.00 -2.89
N SER A 126 9.35 8.48 -3.69
CA SER A 126 8.06 8.96 -3.21
C SER A 126 7.19 7.85 -2.61
N PHE A 127 7.30 6.60 -3.09
CA PHE A 127 6.57 5.45 -2.51
C PHE A 127 7.04 5.13 -1.10
N PHE A 128 8.32 5.37 -0.80
CA PHE A 128 8.85 5.28 0.56
C PHE A 128 8.57 6.54 1.40
N LYS A 129 7.57 7.36 1.02
CA LYS A 129 6.98 8.38 1.89
C LYS A 129 5.53 8.05 2.22
N THR A 130 5.16 6.77 2.21
CA THR A 130 3.76 6.33 2.30
C THR A 130 3.35 5.93 3.73
N PRO A 131 2.12 6.24 4.16
CA PRO A 131 1.16 7.13 3.50
C PRO A 131 1.64 8.57 3.53
N GLN A 132 1.66 9.24 2.37
CA GLN A 132 2.06 10.66 2.31
C GLN A 132 1.03 11.55 3.01
N ARG A 133 -0.21 11.06 3.13
CA ARG A 133 -1.38 11.79 3.57
C ARG A 133 -2.26 10.87 4.39
N VAL A 134 -2.15 11.02 5.70
CA VAL A 134 -3.11 10.47 6.66
C VAL A 134 -4.26 11.47 6.82
N PRO A 135 -5.51 11.02 7.03
CA PRO A 135 -6.64 11.93 7.12
C PRO A 135 -6.52 12.80 8.38
N ASN A 136 -6.84 14.08 8.23
CA ASN A 136 -7.06 15.00 9.35
C ASN A 136 -8.56 15.34 9.39
N ALA A 137 -9.20 15.21 10.56
CA ALA A 137 -10.62 15.51 10.74
C ALA A 137 -11.01 16.92 10.26
N SER A 138 -10.12 17.90 10.35
CA SER A 138 -10.39 19.26 9.88
C SER A 138 -10.35 19.42 8.35
N SER A 139 -9.76 18.49 7.61
CA SER A 139 -9.61 18.58 6.15
C SER A 139 -10.46 17.57 5.38
N TYR A 140 -10.95 16.52 6.04
CA TYR A 140 -11.74 15.45 5.41
C TYR A 140 -13.14 15.32 6.02
N THR A 141 -14.12 14.96 5.18
CA THR A 141 -15.37 14.35 5.64
C THR A 141 -15.22 12.84 5.66
N ILE A 142 -15.96 12.13 6.53
CA ILE A 142 -15.96 10.66 6.59
C ILE A 142 -17.32 10.10 6.21
N THR A 143 -17.30 9.04 5.42
CA THR A 143 -18.46 8.19 5.17
C THR A 143 -18.06 6.74 5.38
N PHE A 144 -19.00 5.90 5.76
CA PHE A 144 -18.78 4.46 5.85
C PHE A 144 -19.59 3.77 4.75
N SER A 145 -18.92 2.96 3.94
CA SER A 145 -19.53 2.23 2.83
C SER A 145 -18.72 0.98 2.50
N ASN A 146 -19.38 -0.12 2.14
CA ASN A 146 -18.74 -1.38 1.76
C ASN A 146 -17.65 -1.84 2.73
N SER A 147 -17.96 -1.88 4.03
CA SER A 147 -17.03 -2.26 5.10
C SER A 147 -15.76 -1.39 5.20
N SER A 148 -15.80 -0.16 4.69
CA SER A 148 -14.63 0.71 4.63
C SER A 148 -14.99 2.14 5.02
N TYR A 149 -14.05 2.80 5.70
CA TYR A 149 -14.11 4.23 5.98
C TYR A 149 -13.54 4.98 4.78
N ILE A 150 -14.30 5.94 4.28
CA ILE A 150 -13.93 6.77 3.13
C ILE A 150 -13.81 8.21 3.60
N PHE A 151 -12.58 8.72 3.62
CA PHE A 151 -12.28 10.11 3.91
C PHE A 151 -12.24 10.87 2.59
N THR A 152 -13.03 11.95 2.46
CA THR A 152 -13.12 12.76 1.24
C THR A 152 -12.77 14.22 1.52
N GLU A 153 -11.81 14.75 0.78
CA GLU A 153 -11.43 16.16 0.79
C GLU A 153 -12.30 16.97 -0.20
N LYS A 154 -12.32 18.31 -0.05
CA LYS A 154 -13.16 19.18 -0.89
C LYS A 154 -12.81 19.14 -2.38
N ASP A 155 -11.55 18.87 -2.70
CA ASP A 155 -11.05 18.77 -4.08
C ASP A 155 -11.34 17.41 -4.74
N GLY A 156 -12.02 16.51 -4.03
CA GLY A 156 -12.36 15.17 -4.50
C GLY A 156 -11.31 14.10 -4.19
N THR A 157 -10.21 14.45 -3.51
CA THR A 157 -9.23 13.51 -2.97
C THR A 157 -9.90 12.52 -2.01
N LYS A 158 -9.59 11.23 -2.14
CA LYS A 158 -10.21 10.16 -1.33
C LYS A 158 -9.19 9.22 -0.71
N LEU A 159 -9.35 8.92 0.57
CA LEU A 159 -8.61 7.89 1.31
C LEU A 159 -9.59 6.81 1.77
N TYR A 160 -9.21 5.55 1.62
CA TYR A 160 -10.02 4.41 2.03
C TYR A 160 -9.26 3.61 3.09
N ALA A 161 -9.90 3.40 4.24
CA ALA A 161 -9.40 2.60 5.33
C ALA A 161 -10.31 1.39 5.59
N ASP A 162 -9.72 0.25 5.94
CA ASP A 162 -10.46 -0.96 6.29
C ASP A 162 -11.06 -0.89 7.70
N ASP A 163 -11.68 -1.98 8.14
CA ASP A 163 -12.28 -2.15 9.47
C ASP A 163 -11.27 -2.05 10.63
N LYS A 164 -9.98 -2.21 10.35
CA LYS A 164 -8.87 -1.97 11.28
C LYS A 164 -8.27 -0.57 11.12
N PHE A 165 -8.90 0.34 10.38
CA PHE A 165 -8.41 1.69 10.09
C PHE A 165 -7.04 1.71 9.38
N ARG A 166 -6.74 0.68 8.58
CA ARG A 166 -5.52 0.67 7.76
C ARG A 166 -5.85 1.23 6.39
N LEU A 167 -5.12 2.26 5.95
CA LEU A 167 -5.31 2.79 4.60
C LEU A 167 -4.97 1.73 3.57
N TYR A 168 -5.91 1.36 2.71
CA TYR A 168 -5.69 0.39 1.62
C TYR A 168 -5.76 1.06 0.23
N LYS A 169 -6.34 2.25 0.11
CA LYS A 169 -6.41 2.99 -1.15
C LYS A 169 -6.38 4.50 -0.94
N TYR A 170 -5.73 5.21 -1.86
CA TYR A 170 -5.68 6.66 -1.94
C TYR A 170 -5.87 7.11 -3.40
N ILE A 171 -6.69 8.13 -3.63
CA ILE A 171 -6.95 8.71 -4.95
C ILE A 171 -6.72 10.22 -4.88
N TYR A 172 -5.84 10.72 -5.74
CA TYR A 172 -5.52 12.14 -5.89
C TYR A 172 -5.40 12.48 -7.38
N GLY A 173 -6.37 13.22 -7.92
CA GLY A 173 -6.49 13.45 -9.35
C GLY A 173 -6.48 12.14 -10.13
N ASN A 174 -5.52 11.97 -11.04
CA ASN A 174 -5.36 10.77 -11.87
C ASN A 174 -4.43 9.70 -11.26
N ILE A 175 -4.01 9.88 -10.01
CA ILE A 175 -3.10 8.98 -9.32
C ILE A 175 -3.89 8.15 -8.31
N THR A 176 -3.77 6.82 -8.41
CA THR A 176 -4.32 5.88 -7.43
C THR A 176 -3.17 5.12 -6.77
N SER A 177 -3.08 5.19 -5.45
CA SER A 177 -2.17 4.38 -4.64
C SER A 177 -2.93 3.32 -3.88
N GLU A 178 -2.44 2.09 -3.91
CA GLU A 178 -3.03 0.93 -3.25
C GLU A 178 -2.00 0.30 -2.32
N TYR A 179 -2.45 -0.06 -1.12
CA TYR A 179 -1.60 -0.53 -0.03
C TYR A 179 -2.01 -1.94 0.36
N LEU A 180 -1.09 -2.88 0.17
CA LEU A 180 -1.31 -4.27 0.53
C LEU A 180 -0.73 -4.53 1.92
N TRP A 181 -1.60 -4.77 2.89
CA TRP A 181 -1.23 -5.12 4.25
C TRP A 181 -1.24 -6.62 4.47
N ASP A 182 -0.36 -7.09 5.34
CA ASP A 182 -0.52 -8.38 6.00
C ASP A 182 -1.79 -8.35 6.85
N LYS A 183 -2.63 -9.39 6.72
CA LYS A 183 -3.94 -9.43 7.39
C LYS A 183 -3.79 -9.45 8.91
N ASP A 184 -2.71 -10.04 9.40
CA ASP A 184 -2.55 -10.39 10.82
C ASP A 184 -1.56 -9.46 11.54
N ASP A 185 -0.52 -8.96 10.85
CA ASP A 185 0.61 -8.30 11.53
C ASP A 185 0.70 -6.77 11.37
N ASN A 186 -0.25 -6.10 10.73
CA ASN A 186 -0.15 -4.66 10.37
C ASN A 186 1.15 -4.32 9.62
N ILE A 187 1.70 -5.29 8.88
CA ILE A 187 2.92 -5.13 8.09
C ILE A 187 2.54 -4.77 6.65
N LEU A 188 3.00 -3.63 6.15
CA LEU A 188 2.84 -3.29 4.74
C LEU A 188 3.71 -4.20 3.87
N LYS A 189 3.09 -4.94 2.95
CA LYS A 189 3.76 -5.90 2.03
C LYS A 189 4.06 -5.27 0.68
N ALA A 190 3.16 -4.45 0.17
CA ALA A 190 3.36 -3.81 -1.13
C ALA A 190 2.63 -2.48 -1.23
N ILE A 191 3.16 -1.63 -2.09
CA ILE A 191 2.51 -0.41 -2.56
C ILE A 191 2.43 -0.51 -4.08
N THR A 192 1.26 -0.31 -4.61
CA THR A 192 1.03 -0.19 -6.06
C THR A 192 0.53 1.21 -6.33
N VAL A 193 1.13 1.91 -7.30
CA VAL A 193 0.63 3.21 -7.74
C VAL A 193 0.40 3.16 -9.23
N THR A 194 -0.78 3.61 -9.62
CA THR A 194 -1.23 3.74 -11.00
C THR A 194 -1.42 5.22 -11.30
N ALA A 195 -0.75 5.70 -12.34
CA ALA A 195 -0.81 7.06 -12.84
C ALA A 195 -0.92 7.04 -14.38
N PRO A 196 -1.21 8.16 -15.06
CA PRO A 196 -1.27 8.21 -16.52
C PRO A 196 0.00 7.70 -17.22
N GLU A 197 1.15 7.86 -16.58
CA GLU A 197 2.46 7.46 -17.10
C GLU A 197 2.72 5.96 -16.98
N GLY A 198 1.97 5.24 -16.14
CA GLY A 198 2.12 3.80 -15.95
C GLY A 198 1.81 3.33 -14.52
N LYS A 199 2.14 2.06 -14.25
CA LYS A 199 1.92 1.43 -12.95
C LYS A 199 3.23 0.95 -12.35
N VAL A 200 3.46 1.28 -11.08
CA VAL A 200 4.64 0.86 -10.32
C VAL A 200 4.21 0.11 -9.09
N THR A 201 4.81 -1.06 -8.86
CA THR A 201 4.58 -1.87 -7.67
C THR A 201 5.89 -2.11 -6.91
N VAL A 202 5.95 -1.67 -5.66
CA VAL A 202 7.05 -1.92 -4.73
C VAL A 202 6.62 -2.99 -3.74
N LYS A 203 7.26 -4.17 -3.80
CA LYS A 203 7.07 -5.25 -2.83
C LYS A 203 8.19 -5.22 -1.80
N PHE A 204 7.83 -5.06 -0.53
CA PHE A 204 8.77 -5.12 0.59
C PHE A 204 9.08 -6.56 0.93
N LEU A 205 10.36 -6.90 1.03
CA LEU A 205 10.78 -8.24 1.46
C LEU A 205 10.88 -8.25 2.98
N ASN A 206 10.28 -9.28 3.60
CA ASN A 206 10.03 -9.31 5.04
C ASN A 206 11.33 -9.17 5.87
N LYS A 207 11.27 -8.40 6.96
CA LYS A 207 12.38 -8.06 7.85
C LYS A 207 12.73 -9.16 8.88
N THR A 208 12.42 -10.42 8.63
CA THR A 208 12.87 -11.52 9.51
C THR A 208 14.40 -11.67 9.36
N GLY A 209 15.17 -10.88 10.12
CA GLY A 209 16.63 -10.96 10.16
C GLY A 209 17.40 -9.66 10.36
N TRP A 210 16.77 -8.48 10.35
CA TRP A 210 17.49 -7.22 10.58
C TRP A 210 17.18 -6.71 11.99
N SER A 211 17.84 -7.32 12.99
CA SER A 211 17.85 -6.77 14.34
C SER A 211 18.42 -5.36 14.29
N SER A 212 17.66 -4.39 14.76
CA SER A 212 18.23 -3.13 15.24
C SER A 212 19.16 -3.46 16.42
N LYS A 213 20.45 -3.47 16.15
CA LYS A 213 21.46 -3.10 17.14
C LYS A 213 22.09 -1.81 16.67
#